data_AF-A0A1L9P618-F1
#
_entry.id   AF-A0A1L9P618-F1
#
_cell.length_a   1.000
_cell.length_b   1.000
_cell.length_c   1.000
_cell.angle_alpha   90.00
_cell.angle_beta   90.00
_cell.angle_gamma   90.00
#
_symmetry.space_group_name_H-M   'P 1'
#
loop_
_entity.id
_entity.type
_entity.pdbx_description
1 polymer ?
#
loop_
_entity_poly.entity_id
_entity_poly.type
_entity_poly.pdbx_seq_one_letter_code
_entity_poly.pdbx_strand_id
1 'polypeptide(L)'
;MVSITLEGLRTAGKEESESATLDVPAETELASLPSLAPGYLEPDRFSRIKENGTEGSTFNLGDSYLLNHPTENIEVFTDRPSNFSQRCINVDDTLLHFVNLEKGSQPLTAKLNGKGLGQISSIVIDGQLEITFHRTLRMPDDVKTHPLPASRGTFPLYNVDAFASRLPEKISQRGGLFFPMWQREALWFNFQNNSKTTRYAIRVNIGHINAISGLDIFEAAEKQDYIVVPGQKWLDGIAVSPGVVRQFVAMPLGSGYTVEGQVSGKETFGGIQIEVIPSYECNSYTFKRLDEHAKHVDMAENSTPRSFGLKNGDMIKKAPVPSTFRGLARICDLLDDGESLEGIKTLRLKAGYYSPSDLGDSVISVRRGDSGVFRDYFDSVVSANSLTGDDLPDLGYDFTGSIWSYGHRNLSRERSYSRQRPQQMGIAAGGKLVQDIVQDTSPHYIWNKARARLLDIHIFHPSYFEAVTHVLAPKTPISTQEYLDAGIPFYAIEEDPDQRLDGSKVLAGVKSVSAMDSHVGVHDGTSTDFDPLKPKRCATCAVRLCDCIVRPCNHQFCHMCIKAITAPGANTKSGHEQWRCPLCSSSIARIAGFSAPMNLPGEETFKVDVPVVMLEVEDGRTAFQSVMEMRL
;
A
#
# COMPACT_ATOMS: atom_id res chain seq x y z
N MET A 1 -5.22 12.30 -42.11
CA MET A 1 -5.95 11.79 -43.28
C MET A 1 -4.92 11.18 -44.22
N VAL A 2 -5.17 9.99 -44.74
CA VAL A 2 -4.33 9.25 -45.67
C VAL A 2 -5.12 9.13 -46.96
N SER A 3 -4.51 9.50 -48.08
CA SER A 3 -5.11 9.28 -49.39
C SER A 3 -4.86 7.85 -49.82
N ILE A 4 -5.92 7.09 -50.07
CA ILE A 4 -5.83 5.70 -50.51
C ILE A 4 -6.48 5.53 -51.87
N THR A 5 -5.86 4.72 -52.73
CA THR A 5 -6.43 4.32 -54.03
C THR A 5 -6.78 2.84 -53.96
N LEU A 6 -8.07 2.52 -54.02
CA LEU A 6 -8.59 1.16 -54.13
C LEU A 6 -8.65 0.78 -55.60
N GLU A 7 -7.96 -0.29 -55.98
CA GLU A 7 -7.89 -0.84 -57.33
C GLU A 7 -8.58 -2.20 -57.39
N GLY A 8 -9.08 -2.57 -58.56
CA GLY A 8 -9.68 -3.89 -58.75
C GLY A 8 -11.12 -4.00 -58.23
N LEU A 9 -11.79 -2.89 -57.92
CA LEU A 9 -13.17 -2.87 -57.46
C LEU A 9 -14.12 -3.35 -58.58
N ARG A 10 -15.09 -4.19 -58.23
CA ARG A 10 -16.06 -4.74 -59.19
C ARG A 10 -17.44 -4.13 -58.98
N THR A 11 -18.16 -3.88 -60.07
CA THR A 11 -19.59 -3.52 -60.02
C THR A 11 -20.44 -4.67 -60.57
N ALA A 12 -21.62 -4.89 -60.01
CA ALA A 12 -22.49 -5.97 -60.46
C ALA A 12 -22.88 -5.76 -61.94
N GLY A 13 -22.49 -6.68 -62.81
CA GLY A 13 -22.83 -6.64 -64.24
C GLY A 13 -21.84 -5.93 -65.16
N LYS A 14 -20.66 -5.50 -64.68
CA LYS A 14 -19.55 -5.05 -65.55
C LYS A 14 -18.37 -6.03 -65.50
N GLU A 15 -17.74 -6.28 -66.65
CA GLU A 15 -16.56 -7.15 -66.76
C GLU A 15 -15.25 -6.43 -66.40
N GLU A 16 -15.19 -5.10 -66.53
CA GLU A 16 -13.98 -4.31 -66.24
C GLU A 16 -13.93 -3.88 -64.78
N SER A 17 -12.75 -4.05 -64.15
CA SER A 17 -12.49 -3.58 -62.80
C SER A 17 -12.20 -2.08 -62.77
N GLU A 18 -12.71 -1.38 -61.75
CA GLU A 18 -12.56 0.06 -61.58
C GLU A 18 -11.62 0.39 -60.40
N SER A 19 -11.32 1.68 -60.22
CA SER A 19 -10.55 2.19 -59.08
C SER A 19 -11.20 3.42 -58.47
N ALA A 20 -11.06 3.58 -57.16
CA ALA A 20 -11.59 4.71 -56.40
C ALA A 20 -10.51 5.29 -55.48
N THR A 21 -10.46 6.60 -55.34
CA THR A 21 -9.53 7.27 -54.40
C THR A 21 -10.34 7.96 -53.31
N LEU A 22 -9.91 7.79 -52.06
CA LEU A 22 -10.60 8.32 -50.89
C LEU A 22 -9.61 8.72 -49.81
N ASP A 23 -9.94 9.78 -49.06
CA ASP A 23 -9.15 10.26 -47.95
C ASP A 23 -9.79 9.84 -46.63
N VAL A 24 -9.04 9.12 -45.79
CA VAL A 24 -9.55 8.50 -44.56
C VAL A 24 -8.54 8.61 -43.40
N PRO A 25 -8.99 8.57 -42.14
CA PRO A 25 -8.07 8.42 -41.01
C PRO A 25 -7.19 7.17 -41.13
N ALA A 26 -5.94 7.24 -40.65
CA ALA A 26 -5.01 6.10 -40.64
C ALA A 26 -5.53 4.90 -39.82
N GLU A 27 -6.36 5.20 -38.83
CA GLU A 27 -6.96 4.23 -37.91
C GLU A 27 -8.26 3.60 -38.47
N THR A 28 -8.67 3.96 -39.69
CA THR A 28 -9.88 3.40 -40.31
C THR A 28 -9.70 1.89 -40.56
N GLU A 29 -10.65 1.09 -40.10
CA GLU A 29 -10.68 -0.36 -40.31
C GLU A 29 -10.93 -0.69 -41.79
N LEU A 30 -10.22 -1.66 -42.33
CA LEU A 30 -10.37 -2.08 -43.73
C LEU A 30 -11.78 -2.59 -44.04
N ALA A 31 -12.46 -3.18 -43.05
CA ALA A 31 -13.84 -3.65 -43.17
C ALA A 31 -14.86 -2.52 -43.38
N SER A 32 -14.50 -1.27 -43.04
CA SER A 32 -15.37 -0.11 -43.25
C SER A 32 -15.22 0.52 -44.65
N LEU A 33 -14.13 0.22 -45.37
CA LEU A 33 -13.86 0.79 -46.70
C LEU A 33 -14.94 0.52 -47.75
N PRO A 34 -15.59 -0.67 -47.80
CA PRO A 34 -16.67 -0.92 -48.76
C PRO A 34 -17.86 0.02 -48.57
N SER A 35 -18.18 0.37 -47.31
CA SER A 35 -19.27 1.32 -46.99
C SER A 35 -18.96 2.76 -47.42
N LEU A 36 -17.67 3.09 -47.60
CA LEU A 36 -17.20 4.41 -48.02
C LEU A 36 -17.09 4.55 -49.55
N ALA A 37 -17.23 3.45 -50.30
CA ALA A 37 -17.25 3.42 -51.76
C ALA A 37 -18.56 2.76 -52.26
N PRO A 38 -19.73 3.41 -52.06
CA PRO A 38 -21.02 2.83 -52.42
C PRO A 38 -21.14 2.63 -53.94
N GLY A 39 -21.64 1.46 -54.36
CA GLY A 39 -21.84 1.09 -55.77
C GLY A 39 -20.94 -0.05 -56.26
N TYR A 40 -19.95 -0.45 -55.47
CA TYR A 40 -19.08 -1.61 -55.73
C TYR A 40 -19.49 -2.83 -54.90
N LEU A 41 -19.16 -4.02 -55.39
CA LEU A 41 -19.25 -5.27 -54.62
C LEU A 41 -18.25 -5.24 -53.47
N GLU A 42 -18.67 -5.70 -52.29
CA GLU A 42 -17.81 -5.82 -51.11
C GLU A 42 -16.64 -6.80 -51.41
N PRO A 43 -15.38 -6.33 -51.35
CA PRO A 43 -14.21 -7.20 -51.48
C PRO A 43 -14.08 -8.15 -50.29
N ASP A 44 -13.52 -9.34 -50.50
CA ASP A 44 -13.22 -10.27 -49.41
C ASP A 44 -11.89 -9.93 -48.71
N ARG A 45 -10.98 -9.25 -49.40
CA ARG A 45 -9.65 -8.87 -48.88
C ARG A 45 -9.11 -7.61 -49.56
N PHE A 46 -8.17 -6.96 -48.88
CA PHE A 46 -7.32 -5.93 -49.46
C PHE A 46 -5.85 -6.32 -49.39
N SER A 47 -5.14 -6.12 -50.50
CA SER A 47 -3.69 -6.33 -50.61
C SER A 47 -2.98 -5.01 -50.86
N ARG A 48 -1.92 -4.71 -50.12
CA ARG A 48 -1.08 -3.54 -50.39
C ARG A 48 -0.38 -3.67 -51.73
N ILE A 49 -0.34 -2.60 -52.53
CA ILE A 49 0.52 -2.50 -53.71
C ILE A 49 1.67 -1.53 -53.38
N LYS A 50 2.92 -1.99 -53.54
CA LYS A 50 4.14 -1.18 -53.35
C LYS A 50 4.42 -0.35 -54.61
N GLU A 51 5.28 0.68 -54.50
CA GLU A 51 5.61 1.55 -55.64
C GLU A 51 6.25 0.80 -56.82
N ASN A 52 6.98 -0.28 -56.54
CA ASN A 52 7.58 -1.16 -57.56
C ASN A 52 6.57 -2.15 -58.19
N GLY A 53 5.28 -2.06 -57.85
CA GLY A 53 4.21 -2.90 -58.38
C GLY A 53 4.08 -4.28 -57.72
N THR A 54 4.88 -4.60 -56.71
CA THR A 54 4.76 -5.86 -55.96
C THR A 54 3.63 -5.79 -54.93
N GLU A 55 2.97 -6.92 -54.70
CA GLU A 55 1.98 -7.05 -53.62
C GLU A 55 2.69 -7.18 -52.26
N GLY A 56 2.26 -6.39 -51.29
CA GLY A 56 2.71 -6.40 -49.90
C GLY A 56 1.71 -7.15 -49.00
N SER A 57 1.58 -6.68 -47.76
CA SER A 57 0.67 -7.25 -46.77
C SER A 57 -0.77 -7.35 -47.28
N THR A 58 -1.41 -8.49 -47.01
CA THR A 58 -2.79 -8.79 -47.41
C THR A 58 -3.62 -9.14 -46.18
N PHE A 59 -4.80 -8.54 -46.09
CA PHE A 59 -5.75 -8.77 -45.00
C PHE A 59 -7.13 -9.08 -45.57
N ASN A 60 -7.68 -10.22 -45.16
CA ASN A 60 -9.09 -10.57 -45.39
C ASN A 60 -9.99 -9.76 -44.46
N LEU A 61 -11.12 -9.30 -44.98
CA LEU A 61 -12.13 -8.59 -44.22
C LEU A 61 -12.84 -9.56 -43.27
N GLY A 62 -12.96 -9.18 -42.00
CA GLY A 62 -13.61 -9.98 -40.96
C GLY A 62 -12.67 -10.89 -40.14
N ASP A 63 -11.45 -11.13 -40.61
CA ASP A 63 -10.43 -11.87 -39.85
C ASP A 63 -9.78 -10.98 -38.77
N SER A 64 -9.42 -11.59 -37.63
CA SER A 64 -8.67 -10.92 -36.56
C SER A 64 -7.18 -11.20 -36.68
N TYR A 65 -6.37 -10.15 -36.70
CA TYR A 65 -4.92 -10.21 -36.90
C TYR A 65 -4.16 -9.73 -35.65
N LEU A 66 -2.90 -10.16 -35.54
CA LEU A 66 -1.94 -9.52 -34.65
C LEU A 66 -1.56 -8.16 -35.26
N LEU A 67 -2.08 -7.08 -34.69
CA LEU A 67 -1.84 -5.72 -35.17
C LEU A 67 -0.51 -5.18 -34.63
N ASN A 68 0.18 -4.40 -35.46
CA ASN A 68 1.32 -3.63 -35.02
C ASN A 68 0.82 -2.46 -34.17
N HIS A 69 1.33 -2.31 -32.94
CA HIS A 69 1.00 -1.12 -32.15
C HIS A 69 1.55 0.14 -32.85
N PRO A 70 0.82 1.26 -32.83
CA PRO A 70 1.36 2.53 -33.32
C PRO A 70 2.64 2.86 -32.55
N THR A 71 3.77 2.92 -33.27
CA THR A 71 5.07 3.24 -32.68
C THR A 71 5.25 4.75 -32.61
N GLU A 72 5.75 5.25 -31.48
CA GLU A 72 6.06 6.66 -31.29
C GLU A 72 7.56 6.89 -31.35
N ASN A 73 7.99 7.98 -32.00
CA ASN A 73 9.38 8.39 -31.98
C ASN A 73 9.64 9.30 -30.77
N ILE A 74 10.72 9.01 -30.05
CA ILE A 74 11.27 9.82 -28.96
C ILE A 74 12.61 10.37 -29.44
N GLU A 75 12.77 11.69 -29.33
CA GLU A 75 13.99 12.37 -29.75
C GLU A 75 14.97 12.50 -28.56
N VAL A 76 16.24 12.19 -28.79
CA VAL A 76 17.30 12.21 -27.78
C VAL A 76 17.92 13.61 -27.69
N PHE A 77 18.11 14.10 -26.47
CA PHE A 77 18.74 15.39 -26.18
C PHE A 77 19.90 15.28 -25.20
N THR A 78 20.90 16.15 -25.36
CA THR A 78 22.08 16.17 -24.49
C THR A 78 22.03 17.21 -23.38
N ASP A 79 21.20 18.23 -23.55
CA ASP A 79 21.31 19.54 -22.91
C ASP A 79 19.99 20.04 -22.32
N ARG A 80 18.93 19.21 -22.35
CA ARG A 80 17.65 19.47 -21.68
C ARG A 80 17.11 18.26 -20.92
N PRO A 81 16.32 18.47 -19.85
CA PRO A 81 15.67 17.38 -19.11
C PRO A 81 14.71 16.58 -19.98
N SER A 82 14.52 15.29 -19.65
CA SER A 82 13.48 14.46 -20.25
C SER A 82 12.08 15.05 -20.03
N ASN A 83 11.23 14.96 -21.06
CA ASN A 83 9.82 15.34 -20.99
C ASN A 83 8.98 14.36 -21.82
N PHE A 84 8.12 13.62 -21.13
CA PHE A 84 7.27 12.60 -21.74
C PHE A 84 6.27 13.18 -22.75
N SER A 85 5.56 14.25 -22.39
CA SER A 85 4.55 14.88 -23.25
C SER A 85 5.15 15.47 -24.53
N GLN A 86 6.40 15.94 -24.46
CA GLN A 86 7.14 16.46 -25.62
C GLN A 86 7.93 15.37 -26.37
N ARG A 87 7.84 14.10 -25.94
CA ARG A 87 8.54 12.96 -26.53
C ARG A 87 10.05 13.19 -26.65
N CYS A 88 10.66 13.78 -25.62
CA CYS A 88 12.09 14.02 -25.59
C CYS A 88 12.73 13.38 -24.37
N ILE A 89 13.85 12.69 -24.57
CA ILE A 89 14.59 12.02 -23.50
C ILE A 89 16.01 12.59 -23.42
N ASN A 90 16.46 12.89 -22.20
CA ASN A 90 17.85 13.21 -21.96
C ASN A 90 18.71 11.96 -22.16
N VAL A 91 19.85 12.10 -22.81
CA VAL A 91 20.76 11.01 -23.16
C VAL A 91 21.26 10.22 -21.93
N ASP A 92 21.22 10.81 -20.74
CA ASP A 92 21.62 10.23 -19.46
C ASP A 92 20.47 9.62 -18.65
N ASP A 93 19.22 9.90 -19.02
CA ASP A 93 18.05 9.32 -18.35
C ASP A 93 17.75 7.93 -18.87
N THR A 94 17.29 7.04 -17.98
CA THR A 94 16.87 5.71 -18.39
C THR A 94 15.53 5.75 -19.12
N LEU A 95 15.32 4.84 -20.06
CA LEU A 95 14.03 4.70 -20.77
C LEU A 95 12.88 4.42 -19.80
N LEU A 96 13.15 3.68 -18.72
CA LEU A 96 12.23 3.39 -17.63
C LEU A 96 11.84 4.67 -16.88
N HIS A 97 12.81 5.53 -16.57
CA HIS A 97 12.53 6.83 -15.96
C HIS A 97 11.62 7.66 -16.88
N PHE A 98 11.98 7.75 -18.17
CA PHE A 98 11.24 8.52 -19.17
C PHE A 98 9.76 8.12 -19.24
N VAL A 99 9.42 6.84 -19.38
CA VAL A 99 8.01 6.41 -19.46
C VAL A 99 7.25 6.58 -18.16
N ASN A 100 7.95 6.61 -17.03
CA ASN A 100 7.34 6.85 -15.74
C ASN A 100 7.23 8.35 -15.40
N LEU A 101 7.76 9.28 -16.21
CA LEU A 101 7.53 10.72 -16.01
C LEU A 101 6.06 11.10 -16.14
N GLU A 102 5.31 10.41 -17.00
CA GLU A 102 3.85 10.57 -17.12
C GLU A 102 3.15 10.33 -15.77
N LYS A 103 3.55 9.27 -15.08
CA LYS A 103 2.99 8.85 -13.78
C LYS A 103 3.64 9.57 -12.60
N GLY A 104 4.88 10.03 -12.75
CA GLY A 104 5.65 10.73 -11.73
C GLY A 104 5.00 12.02 -11.24
N SER A 105 4.06 12.56 -12.01
CA SER A 105 3.27 13.74 -11.63
C SER A 105 2.15 13.42 -10.63
N GLN A 106 1.71 12.16 -10.51
CA GLN A 106 0.60 11.81 -9.60
C GLN A 106 1.11 11.33 -8.23
N PRO A 107 0.70 12.00 -7.13
CA PRO A 107 1.03 11.54 -5.78
C PRO A 107 0.42 10.17 -5.50
N LEU A 108 1.09 9.34 -4.68
CA LEU A 108 0.44 8.16 -4.11
C LEU A 108 -0.84 8.58 -3.38
N THR A 109 -1.93 7.86 -3.63
CA THR A 109 -3.16 8.03 -2.86
C THR A 109 -3.11 7.17 -1.61
N ALA A 110 -3.68 7.65 -0.51
CA ALA A 110 -3.82 6.87 0.72
C ALA A 110 -5.27 6.98 1.21
N LYS A 111 -5.91 5.84 1.44
CA LYS A 111 -7.30 5.76 1.92
C LYS A 111 -7.38 4.91 3.18
N LEU A 112 -8.23 5.33 4.10
CA LEU A 112 -8.56 4.54 5.27
C LEU A 112 -9.59 3.46 4.90
N ASN A 113 -9.32 2.22 5.29
CA ASN A 113 -10.21 1.08 5.02
C ASN A 113 -10.98 0.69 6.30
N GLY A 114 -12.31 0.73 6.23
CA GLY A 114 -13.22 0.40 7.34
C GLY A 114 -14.58 1.09 7.25
N LYS A 115 -15.58 0.57 7.98
CA LYS A 115 -16.95 1.11 8.00
C LYS A 115 -17.20 1.94 9.26
N GLY A 116 -16.97 3.26 9.17
CA GLY A 116 -17.30 4.20 10.24
C GLY A 116 -16.22 4.36 11.33
N LEU A 117 -16.47 5.31 12.22
CA LEU A 117 -15.50 5.76 13.22
C LEU A 117 -15.14 4.62 14.20
N GLY A 118 -13.84 4.32 14.36
CA GLY A 118 -13.34 3.27 15.25
C GLY A 118 -13.36 1.84 14.69
N GLN A 119 -13.86 1.64 13.46
CA GLN A 119 -13.75 0.36 12.73
C GLN A 119 -12.71 0.38 11.62
N ILE A 120 -12.06 1.53 11.41
CA ILE A 120 -10.96 1.68 10.46
C ILE A 120 -9.71 1.07 11.08
N SER A 121 -9.14 0.06 10.43
CA SER A 121 -8.00 -0.70 10.96
C SER A 121 -6.77 -0.68 10.06
N SER A 122 -6.90 -0.21 8.81
CA SER A 122 -5.81 -0.25 7.84
C SER A 122 -5.80 0.96 6.90
N ILE A 123 -4.63 1.16 6.28
CA ILE A 123 -4.35 2.19 5.29
C ILE A 123 -4.11 1.50 3.95
N VAL A 124 -4.81 1.90 2.90
CA VAL A 124 -4.63 1.38 1.54
C VAL A 124 -3.99 2.45 0.68
N ILE A 125 -2.78 2.17 0.20
CA ILE A 125 -1.95 3.04 -0.62
C ILE A 125 -2.04 2.60 -2.08
N ASP A 126 -2.38 3.56 -2.94
CA ASP A 126 -2.58 3.39 -4.39
C ASP A 126 -3.61 2.29 -4.77
N GLY A 127 -4.47 1.89 -3.83
CA GLY A 127 -5.38 0.76 -4.01
C GLY A 127 -4.71 -0.61 -3.99
N GLN A 128 -3.40 -0.69 -3.74
CA GLN A 128 -2.59 -1.91 -3.90
C GLN A 128 -1.90 -2.36 -2.62
N LEU A 129 -1.31 -1.43 -1.86
CA LEU A 129 -0.58 -1.75 -0.63
C LEU A 129 -1.45 -1.44 0.59
N GLU A 130 -1.78 -2.47 1.37
CA GLU A 130 -2.48 -2.34 2.65
C GLU A 130 -1.50 -2.46 3.82
N ILE A 131 -1.58 -1.50 4.74
CA ILE A 131 -0.79 -1.45 5.97
C ILE A 131 -1.73 -1.53 7.18
N THR A 132 -1.50 -2.51 8.05
CA THR A 132 -2.32 -2.76 9.25
C THR A 132 -1.46 -2.77 10.50
N PHE A 133 -1.97 -2.18 11.58
CA PHE A 133 -1.27 -2.05 12.87
C PHE A 133 -1.88 -3.02 13.86
N HIS A 134 -1.13 -4.07 14.19
CA HIS A 134 -1.61 -5.14 15.06
C HIS A 134 -1.17 -4.90 16.50
N ARG A 135 -2.11 -5.16 17.41
CA ARG A 135 -1.83 -5.30 18.84
C ARG A 135 -1.24 -6.68 19.08
N THR A 136 -0.27 -6.78 19.97
CA THR A 136 0.35 -8.07 20.29
C THR A 136 0.77 -8.17 21.75
N LEU A 137 1.09 -9.39 22.17
CA LEU A 137 1.68 -9.64 23.48
C LEU A 137 3.06 -8.99 23.53
N ARG A 138 3.31 -8.23 24.60
CA ARG A 138 4.65 -7.73 24.88
C ARG A 138 5.54 -8.90 25.29
N MET A 139 6.56 -9.19 24.50
CA MET A 139 7.48 -10.27 24.82
C MET A 139 8.40 -9.88 25.97
N PRO A 140 8.74 -10.85 26.84
CA PRO A 140 9.71 -10.62 27.89
C PRO A 140 11.04 -10.12 27.36
N ASP A 141 11.62 -9.17 28.08
CA ASP A 141 12.98 -8.70 27.88
C ASP A 141 13.92 -9.46 28.82
N ASP A 142 14.09 -10.74 28.50
CA ASP A 142 15.07 -11.63 29.13
C ASP A 142 16.29 -11.84 28.21
N VAL A 143 17.13 -12.82 28.56
CA VAL A 143 18.34 -13.13 27.80
C VAL A 143 17.99 -13.84 26.47
N LYS A 144 16.77 -14.37 26.34
CA LYS A 144 16.35 -15.19 25.20
C LYS A 144 15.88 -14.32 24.03
N THR A 145 15.83 -14.94 22.87
CA THR A 145 15.16 -14.40 21.69
C THR A 145 13.88 -15.22 21.49
N HIS A 146 12.76 -14.54 21.31
CA HIS A 146 11.44 -15.16 21.30
C HIS A 146 10.88 -15.30 19.87
N PRO A 147 9.97 -16.26 19.63
CA PRO A 147 9.21 -16.31 18.38
C PRO A 147 8.22 -15.13 18.31
N LEU A 148 7.66 -14.89 17.12
CA LEU A 148 6.77 -13.76 16.87
C LEU A 148 5.39 -13.98 17.49
N PRO A 149 4.90 -13.09 18.37
CA PRO A 149 3.55 -13.20 18.92
C PRO A 149 2.50 -12.79 17.89
N ALA A 150 1.53 -13.67 17.64
CA ALA A 150 0.41 -13.41 16.75
C ALA A 150 -0.45 -12.21 17.18
N SER A 151 -1.21 -11.69 16.22
CA SER A 151 -2.15 -10.57 16.42
C SER A 151 -3.21 -10.88 17.49
N ARG A 152 -3.46 -9.89 18.34
CA ARG A 152 -4.62 -9.84 19.26
C ARG A 152 -5.51 -8.63 18.95
N GLY A 153 -5.81 -8.47 17.66
CA GLY A 153 -6.63 -7.39 17.11
C GLY A 153 -5.80 -6.23 16.56
N THR A 154 -6.48 -5.23 16.01
CA THR A 154 -5.86 -4.08 15.34
C THR A 154 -6.09 -2.78 16.09
N PHE A 155 -5.20 -1.81 15.93
CA PHE A 155 -5.42 -0.46 16.42
C PHE A 155 -6.42 0.29 15.53
N PRO A 156 -7.39 1.02 16.10
CA PRO A 156 -8.31 1.84 15.33
C PRO A 156 -7.60 3.12 14.85
N LEU A 157 -7.70 3.43 13.55
CA LEU A 157 -7.03 4.57 12.92
C LEU A 157 -7.98 5.75 12.74
N TYR A 158 -7.48 6.95 13.03
CA TYR A 158 -8.23 8.21 12.93
C TYR A 158 -7.45 9.23 12.11
N ASN A 159 -8.13 9.95 11.22
CA ASN A 159 -7.54 11.06 10.48
C ASN A 159 -7.37 12.28 11.40
N VAL A 160 -6.16 12.84 11.48
CA VAL A 160 -5.86 14.05 12.26
C VAL A 160 -6.75 15.22 11.86
N ASP A 161 -6.96 15.43 10.57
CA ASP A 161 -7.73 16.56 10.03
C ASP A 161 -9.18 16.58 10.55
N ALA A 162 -9.79 15.39 10.69
CA ALA A 162 -11.14 15.24 11.24
C ALA A 162 -11.26 15.68 12.71
N PHE A 163 -10.14 15.81 13.44
CA PHE A 163 -10.09 16.25 14.83
C PHE A 163 -9.24 17.51 15.04
N ALA A 164 -8.86 18.21 13.95
CA ALA A 164 -7.90 19.31 14.00
C ALA A 164 -8.27 20.43 14.99
N SER A 165 -9.57 20.72 15.17
CA SER A 165 -10.08 21.75 16.10
C SER A 165 -9.90 21.40 17.58
N ARG A 166 -9.66 20.12 17.89
CA ARG A 166 -9.47 19.58 19.25
C ARG A 166 -8.05 19.13 19.51
N LEU A 167 -7.19 19.18 18.49
CA LEU A 167 -5.79 18.79 18.56
C LEU A 167 -4.88 20.03 18.66
N PRO A 168 -3.71 19.89 19.29
CA PRO A 168 -2.67 20.91 19.29
C PRO A 168 -2.25 21.27 17.86
N GLU A 169 -1.97 22.55 17.64
CA GLU A 169 -1.58 23.09 16.34
C GLU A 169 -0.40 22.33 15.71
N LYS A 170 0.62 21.96 16.51
CA LYS A 170 1.76 21.16 16.03
C LYS A 170 1.34 19.82 15.42
N ILE A 171 0.34 19.14 16.00
CA ILE A 171 -0.16 17.86 15.49
C ILE A 171 -1.01 18.10 14.24
N SER A 172 -1.91 19.07 14.30
CA SER A 172 -2.80 19.41 13.17
C SER A 172 -2.02 19.86 11.93
N GLN A 173 -0.95 20.65 12.10
CA GLN A 173 -0.07 21.08 11.01
C GLN A 173 0.73 19.93 10.41
N ARG A 174 1.18 18.97 11.23
CA ARG A 174 1.86 17.76 10.72
C ARG A 174 0.90 16.84 9.98
N GLY A 175 -0.37 16.82 10.37
CA GLY A 175 -1.39 15.99 9.74
C GLY A 175 -1.16 14.50 9.97
N GLY A 176 -1.67 13.68 9.05
CA GLY A 176 -1.54 12.23 9.10
C GLY A 176 -2.64 11.54 9.91
N LEU A 177 -2.28 10.48 10.62
CA LEU A 177 -3.20 9.61 11.36
C LEU A 177 -2.84 9.54 12.84
N PHE A 178 -3.76 9.06 13.66
CA PHE A 178 -3.46 8.72 15.05
C PHE A 178 -4.25 7.52 15.55
N PHE A 179 -3.73 6.86 16.59
CA PHE A 179 -4.43 5.80 17.31
C PHE A 179 -4.07 5.78 18.81
N PRO A 180 -4.95 5.24 19.69
CA PRO A 180 -4.64 5.08 21.10
C PRO A 180 -3.77 3.86 21.35
N MET A 181 -2.73 4.00 22.18
CA MET A 181 -1.92 2.88 22.62
C MET A 181 -1.48 3.10 24.07
N TRP A 182 -1.65 2.10 24.91
CA TRP A 182 -1.30 2.24 26.32
C TRP A 182 0.22 2.23 26.50
N GLN A 183 0.69 2.90 27.56
CA GLN A 183 2.08 2.77 27.98
C GLN A 183 2.42 1.28 28.14
N ARG A 184 3.56 0.85 27.59
CA ARG A 184 4.08 -0.52 27.58
C ARG A 184 3.26 -1.56 26.83
N GLU A 185 2.30 -1.13 26.01
CA GLU A 185 1.68 -2.01 25.02
C GLU A 185 2.68 -2.25 23.87
N ALA A 186 2.51 -3.36 23.14
CA ALA A 186 3.34 -3.72 22.00
C ALA A 186 2.52 -3.75 20.70
N LEU A 187 3.20 -3.48 19.58
CA LEU A 187 2.60 -3.51 18.25
C LEU A 187 3.53 -4.13 17.20
N TRP A 188 2.96 -4.54 16.07
CA TRP A 188 3.70 -4.88 14.85
C TRP A 188 2.92 -4.42 13.60
N PHE A 189 3.61 -4.35 12.47
CA PHE A 189 3.04 -3.91 11.18
C PHE A 189 2.83 -5.09 10.23
N ASN A 190 1.65 -5.19 9.63
CA ASN A 190 1.38 -6.10 8.52
C ASN A 190 1.36 -5.32 7.20
N PHE A 191 2.00 -5.86 6.17
CA PHE A 191 2.06 -5.31 4.82
C PHE A 191 1.50 -6.33 3.83
N GLN A 192 0.42 -5.95 3.14
CA GLN A 192 -0.18 -6.77 2.11
C GLN A 192 -0.15 -6.01 0.78
N ASN A 193 0.44 -6.60 -0.25
CA ASN A 193 0.45 -6.03 -1.58
C ASN A 193 -0.41 -6.88 -2.52
N ASN A 194 -1.45 -6.27 -3.06
CA ASN A 194 -2.39 -6.90 -3.99
C ASN A 194 -1.96 -6.72 -5.46
N SER A 195 -0.90 -5.94 -5.72
CA SER A 195 -0.34 -5.75 -7.06
C SER A 195 0.56 -6.93 -7.43
N LYS A 196 0.44 -7.39 -8.69
CA LYS A 196 1.34 -8.39 -9.27
C LYS A 196 2.63 -7.80 -9.83
N THR A 197 2.66 -6.49 -10.06
CA THR A 197 3.73 -5.83 -10.82
C THR A 197 4.46 -4.77 -10.00
N THR A 198 3.72 -4.02 -9.17
CA THR A 198 4.26 -2.94 -8.35
C THR A 198 4.89 -3.52 -7.10
N ARG A 199 6.14 -3.13 -6.83
CA ARG A 199 6.80 -3.36 -5.54
C ARG A 199 6.84 -2.05 -4.76
N TYR A 200 7.03 -2.14 -3.45
CA TYR A 200 7.15 -0.98 -2.57
C TYR A 200 8.39 -1.14 -1.69
N ALA A 201 9.25 -0.13 -1.68
CA ALA A 201 10.23 0.07 -0.63
C ALA A 201 9.57 0.91 0.48
N ILE A 202 9.60 0.41 1.71
CA ILE A 202 8.94 1.03 2.85
C ILE A 202 10.00 1.33 3.92
N ARG A 203 10.20 2.61 4.23
CA ARG A 203 11.06 3.05 5.36
C ARG A 203 10.17 3.29 6.56
N VAL A 204 10.38 2.51 7.62
CA VAL A 204 9.66 2.65 8.90
C VAL A 204 10.56 3.40 9.87
N ASN A 205 10.11 4.55 10.35
CA ASN A 205 10.84 5.38 11.30
C ASN A 205 10.00 5.57 12.57
N ILE A 206 10.68 5.63 13.71
CA ILE A 206 10.06 5.75 15.04
C ILE A 206 10.61 6.98 15.76
N GLY A 207 9.85 8.07 15.70
CA GLY A 207 10.36 9.39 16.10
C GLY A 207 11.57 9.79 15.26
N HIS A 208 11.43 9.75 13.94
CA HIS A 208 12.47 10.07 12.94
C HIS A 208 13.70 9.15 12.91
N ILE A 209 13.85 8.20 13.83
CA ILE A 209 14.92 7.19 13.76
C ILE A 209 14.44 6.00 12.93
N ASN A 210 15.16 5.68 11.87
CA ASN A 210 14.86 4.54 11.02
C ASN A 210 15.01 3.22 11.79
N ALA A 211 13.99 2.35 11.72
CA ALA A 211 13.92 1.11 12.48
C ALA A 211 14.90 0.02 12.01
N ILE A 212 15.56 0.21 10.86
CA ILE A 212 16.52 -0.75 10.29
C ILE A 212 17.95 -0.21 10.45
N SER A 213 18.21 1.02 9.98
CA SER A 213 19.55 1.60 9.99
C SER A 213 19.91 2.33 11.29
N GLY A 214 18.92 2.83 12.03
CA GLY A 214 19.13 3.68 13.20
C GLY A 214 19.56 5.11 12.89
N LEU A 215 19.54 5.51 11.60
CA LEU A 215 19.83 6.88 11.17
C LEU A 215 18.58 7.76 11.27
N ASP A 216 18.77 9.08 11.28
CA ASP A 216 17.66 10.02 11.12
C ASP A 216 17.03 9.89 9.72
N ILE A 217 15.72 10.11 9.63
CA ILE A 217 14.93 9.94 8.40
C ILE A 217 15.46 10.76 7.21
N PHE A 218 16.09 11.90 7.47
CA PHE A 218 16.67 12.79 6.45
C PHE A 218 18.12 12.44 6.08
N GLU A 219 18.76 11.53 6.82
CA GLU A 219 20.12 11.09 6.52
C GLU A 219 20.11 10.03 5.42
N ALA A 220 21.09 10.13 4.52
CA ALA A 220 21.29 9.13 3.47
C ALA A 220 21.97 7.89 4.07
N ALA A 221 21.34 6.73 3.94
CA ALA A 221 21.93 5.48 4.35
C ALA A 221 22.87 4.92 3.27
N GLU A 222 24.07 4.51 3.67
CA GLU A 222 25.01 3.78 2.78
C GLU A 222 24.55 2.34 2.50
N LYS A 223 23.81 1.75 3.46
CA LYS A 223 23.20 0.43 3.38
C LYS A 223 21.67 0.55 3.33
N GLN A 224 20.99 -0.53 2.96
CA GLN A 224 19.54 -0.60 2.95
C GLN A 224 18.92 -0.22 4.32
N ASP A 225 17.93 0.67 4.30
CA ASP A 225 17.19 1.17 5.47
C ASP A 225 15.66 1.06 5.28
N TYR A 226 15.22 0.19 4.37
CA TYR A 226 13.82 -0.07 4.04
C TYR A 226 13.54 -1.57 3.96
N ILE A 227 12.26 -1.93 4.02
CA ILE A 227 11.77 -3.27 3.65
C ILE A 227 11.18 -3.25 2.25
N VAL A 228 11.16 -4.39 1.57
CA VAL A 228 10.56 -4.54 0.23
C VAL A 228 9.28 -5.37 0.31
N VAL A 229 8.21 -4.87 -0.32
CA VAL A 229 6.89 -5.54 -0.39
C VAL A 229 6.46 -5.69 -1.86
N PRO A 230 6.09 -6.90 -2.33
CA PRO A 230 6.07 -8.16 -1.60
C PRO A 230 7.50 -8.67 -1.32
N GLY A 231 7.64 -9.54 -0.31
CA GLY A 231 8.92 -10.02 0.20
C GLY A 231 8.88 -10.04 1.72
N GLN A 232 8.94 -8.87 2.35
CA GLN A 232 8.77 -8.72 3.79
C GLN A 232 7.30 -8.35 4.13
N LYS A 233 6.52 -9.33 4.57
CA LYS A 233 5.08 -9.13 4.86
C LYS A 233 4.79 -8.51 6.23
N TRP A 234 5.76 -8.45 7.16
CA TRP A 234 5.59 -7.87 8.49
C TRP A 234 6.88 -7.27 9.06
N LEU A 235 6.73 -6.42 10.08
CA LEU A 235 7.83 -5.86 10.88
C LEU A 235 7.40 -5.71 12.34
N ASP A 236 8.08 -6.41 13.26
CA ASP A 236 7.68 -6.48 14.67
C ASP A 236 8.55 -5.61 15.59
N GLY A 237 9.70 -5.15 15.11
CA GLY A 237 10.63 -4.40 15.92
C GLY A 237 11.74 -3.66 15.17
N ILE A 238 12.64 -3.06 15.94
CA ILE A 238 13.86 -2.42 15.44
C ILE A 238 14.98 -3.43 15.21
N ALA A 239 15.73 -3.32 14.11
CA ALA A 239 16.79 -4.26 13.75
C ALA A 239 18.08 -4.01 14.55
N VAL A 240 18.34 -4.85 15.56
CA VAL A 240 19.48 -4.67 16.48
C VAL A 240 20.69 -5.53 16.12
N SER A 241 20.50 -6.66 15.46
CA SER A 241 21.56 -7.56 14.99
C SER A 241 21.00 -8.51 13.93
N PRO A 242 21.82 -9.32 13.23
CA PRO A 242 21.32 -10.20 12.18
C PRO A 242 20.30 -11.20 12.74
N GLY A 243 19.09 -11.22 12.15
CA GLY A 243 17.97 -12.08 12.54
C GLY A 243 17.31 -11.76 13.88
N VAL A 244 17.62 -10.59 14.47
CA VAL A 244 17.04 -10.19 15.75
C VAL A 244 16.52 -8.76 15.67
N VAL A 245 15.24 -8.62 16.00
CA VAL A 245 14.61 -7.32 16.22
C VAL A 245 14.23 -7.15 17.69
N ARG A 246 14.12 -5.90 18.17
CA ARG A 246 13.49 -5.59 19.47
C ARG A 246 12.11 -5.04 19.25
N GLN A 247 11.12 -5.69 19.87
CA GLN A 247 9.70 -5.40 19.67
C GLN A 247 9.35 -3.91 19.87
N PHE A 248 8.45 -3.37 19.05
CA PHE A 248 7.96 -1.99 19.25
C PHE A 248 7.07 -1.89 20.48
N VAL A 249 7.47 -1.07 21.47
CA VAL A 249 6.72 -0.88 22.71
C VAL A 249 6.42 0.61 22.93
N ALA A 250 5.18 0.98 23.24
CA ALA A 250 4.83 2.38 23.45
C ALA A 250 5.33 2.91 24.81
N MET A 251 5.94 4.10 24.82
CA MET A 251 6.33 4.82 26.03
C MET A 251 5.99 6.32 25.93
N PRO A 252 5.71 7.01 27.05
CA PRO A 252 5.40 8.44 27.01
C PRO A 252 6.54 9.24 26.37
N LEU A 253 6.19 10.18 25.49
CA LEU A 253 7.17 11.09 24.90
C LEU A 253 7.70 12.06 25.96
N GLY A 254 9.01 12.29 25.98
CA GLY A 254 9.71 13.08 27.01
C GLY A 254 10.15 12.26 28.24
N SER A 255 9.97 10.93 28.23
CA SER A 255 10.39 10.03 29.31
C SER A 255 11.85 9.58 29.22
N GLY A 256 12.48 9.74 28.05
CA GLY A 256 13.82 9.24 27.77
C GLY A 256 13.89 7.75 27.38
N TYR A 257 12.76 7.06 27.34
CA TYR A 257 12.70 5.63 26.98
C TYR A 257 12.67 5.38 25.48
N THR A 258 12.20 6.35 24.68
CA THR A 258 11.95 6.13 23.26
C THR A 258 13.27 5.92 22.50
N VAL A 259 13.20 5.21 21.37
CA VAL A 259 14.37 5.03 20.49
C VAL A 259 14.88 6.38 20.00
N GLU A 260 13.98 7.29 19.63
CA GLU A 260 14.29 8.69 19.30
C GLU A 260 15.15 9.34 20.39
N GLY A 261 14.71 9.24 21.65
CA GLY A 261 15.40 9.82 22.81
C GLY A 261 16.78 9.22 23.05
N GLN A 262 16.90 7.91 22.98
CA GLN A 262 18.16 7.21 23.25
C GLN A 262 19.20 7.41 22.14
N VAL A 263 18.76 7.52 20.88
CA VAL A 263 19.67 7.68 19.73
C VAL A 263 20.02 9.14 19.48
N SER A 264 19.02 10.03 19.46
CA SER A 264 19.23 11.45 19.11
C SER A 264 19.50 12.37 20.31
N GLY A 265 19.21 11.90 21.53
CA GLY A 265 19.21 12.72 22.74
C GLY A 265 18.04 13.70 22.84
N LYS A 266 17.07 13.64 21.92
CA LYS A 266 15.87 14.49 21.87
C LYS A 266 14.62 13.62 21.75
N GLU A 267 13.49 14.06 22.29
CA GLU A 267 12.19 13.36 22.15
C GLU A 267 11.13 14.38 21.72
N THR A 268 11.13 14.71 20.44
CA THR A 268 10.38 15.85 19.88
C THR A 268 9.28 15.45 18.91
N PHE A 269 9.42 14.31 18.24
CA PHE A 269 8.54 13.89 17.16
C PHE A 269 7.59 12.78 17.60
N GLY A 270 8.09 11.76 18.30
CA GLY A 270 7.32 10.59 18.72
C GLY A 270 6.60 9.89 17.57
N GLY A 271 5.65 9.03 17.93
CA GLY A 271 4.86 8.28 16.96
C GLY A 271 5.69 7.46 15.98
N ILE A 272 5.13 7.24 14.79
CA ILE A 272 5.71 6.45 13.70
C ILE A 272 5.62 7.28 12.40
N GLN A 273 6.64 7.20 11.57
CA GLN A 273 6.66 7.81 10.23
C GLN A 273 6.97 6.74 9.19
N ILE A 274 6.04 6.52 8.26
CA ILE A 274 6.18 5.50 7.21
C ILE A 274 6.36 6.20 5.87
N GLU A 275 7.53 6.06 5.26
CA GLU A 275 7.75 6.50 3.88
C GLU A 275 7.52 5.33 2.93
N VAL A 276 6.67 5.53 1.92
CA VAL A 276 6.37 4.52 0.90
C VAL A 276 6.87 4.99 -0.44
N ILE A 277 7.69 4.14 -1.07
CA ILE A 277 8.35 4.40 -2.35
C ILE A 277 7.93 3.29 -3.32
N PRO A 278 7.11 3.57 -4.34
CA PRO A 278 6.70 2.56 -5.31
C PRO A 278 7.84 2.26 -6.28
N SER A 279 7.86 1.06 -6.85
CA SER A 279 8.69 0.77 -8.00
C SER A 279 8.15 1.51 -9.23
N TYR A 280 9.03 1.79 -10.19
CA TYR A 280 8.62 2.11 -11.54
C TYR A 280 7.80 0.95 -12.11
N GLU A 281 6.83 1.28 -12.95
CA GLU A 281 6.18 0.27 -13.77
C GLU A 281 7.14 -0.11 -14.89
N CYS A 282 7.51 -1.38 -14.91
CA CYS A 282 8.39 -1.95 -15.93
C CYS A 282 7.57 -2.71 -16.97
N ASN A 283 8.17 -2.94 -18.14
CA ASN A 283 7.59 -3.68 -19.26
C ASN A 283 6.27 -3.07 -19.75
N SER A 284 6.12 -1.75 -19.61
CA SER A 284 4.98 -1.04 -20.21
C SER A 284 5.21 -0.80 -21.69
N TYR A 285 6.48 -0.71 -22.12
CA TYR A 285 6.86 -0.39 -23.47
C TYR A 285 8.06 -1.23 -23.94
N THR A 286 8.22 -1.32 -25.25
CA THR A 286 9.45 -1.78 -25.91
C THR A 286 10.10 -0.60 -26.60
N PHE A 287 11.42 -0.62 -26.65
CA PHE A 287 12.22 0.46 -27.25
C PHE A 287 13.16 -0.11 -28.30
N LYS A 288 13.23 0.54 -29.44
CA LYS A 288 14.09 0.16 -30.56
C LYS A 288 14.82 1.37 -31.09
N ARG A 289 16.10 1.23 -31.40
CA ARG A 289 16.87 2.19 -32.21
C ARG A 289 17.22 1.60 -33.56
N LEU A 290 17.60 2.44 -34.51
CA LEU A 290 18.28 2.00 -35.72
C LEU A 290 19.79 1.84 -35.45
N ASP A 291 20.40 0.84 -36.06
CA ASP A 291 21.85 0.71 -36.14
C ASP A 291 22.43 1.35 -37.42
N GLU A 292 23.75 1.27 -37.57
CA GLU A 292 24.48 1.82 -38.72
C GLU A 292 24.05 1.19 -40.06
N HIS A 293 23.39 0.03 -40.02
CA HIS A 293 22.88 -0.71 -41.17
C HIS A 293 21.36 -0.55 -41.35
N ALA A 294 20.75 0.43 -40.67
CA ALA A 294 19.32 0.69 -40.66
C ALA A 294 18.45 -0.48 -40.15
N LYS A 295 19.01 -1.35 -39.30
CA LYS A 295 18.28 -2.43 -38.64
C LYS A 295 17.83 -2.01 -37.24
N HIS A 296 16.63 -2.43 -36.83
CA HIS A 296 16.14 -2.20 -35.47
C HIS A 296 16.86 -3.08 -34.44
N VAL A 297 17.31 -2.45 -33.37
CA VAL A 297 17.94 -3.09 -32.21
C VAL A 297 17.15 -2.74 -30.97
N ASP A 298 16.77 -3.76 -30.19
CA ASP A 298 16.04 -3.59 -28.94
C ASP A 298 16.90 -2.92 -27.87
N MET A 299 16.28 -2.03 -27.10
CA MET A 299 16.88 -1.33 -25.97
C MET A 299 16.15 -1.73 -24.68
N ALA A 300 16.92 -2.12 -23.67
CA ALA A 300 16.36 -2.45 -22.37
C ALA A 300 15.87 -1.19 -21.64
N GLU A 301 14.74 -1.26 -20.93
CA GLU A 301 14.17 -0.07 -20.28
C GLU A 301 15.12 0.56 -19.23
N ASN A 302 15.98 -0.24 -18.61
CA ASN A 302 16.95 0.23 -17.62
C ASN A 302 18.19 0.91 -18.21
N SER A 303 18.30 0.96 -19.53
CA SER A 303 19.42 1.58 -20.23
C SER A 303 19.18 3.05 -20.53
N THR A 304 20.27 3.77 -20.77
CA THR A 304 20.24 5.18 -21.21
C THR A 304 20.55 5.26 -22.71
N PRO A 305 20.06 6.27 -23.43
CA PRO A 305 20.45 6.50 -24.82
C PRO A 305 21.99 6.57 -25.00
N ARG A 306 22.71 7.16 -24.03
CA ARG A 306 24.19 7.24 -24.04
C ARG A 306 24.84 5.87 -24.12
N SER A 307 24.32 4.89 -23.37
CA SER A 307 24.89 3.54 -23.35
C SER A 307 24.81 2.83 -24.71
N PHE A 308 23.91 3.29 -25.59
CA PHE A 308 23.76 2.82 -26.97
C PHE A 308 24.44 3.74 -28.01
N GLY A 309 25.22 4.73 -27.56
CA GLY A 309 25.95 5.64 -28.43
C GLY A 309 25.11 6.72 -29.11
N LEU A 310 23.86 6.91 -28.67
CA LEU A 310 22.93 7.88 -29.25
C LEU A 310 23.34 9.32 -28.87
N LYS A 311 23.09 10.26 -29.79
CA LYS A 311 23.45 11.68 -29.71
C LYS A 311 22.21 12.57 -29.85
N ASN A 312 22.41 13.87 -29.69
CA ASN A 312 21.36 14.87 -29.85
C ASN A 312 20.70 14.78 -31.24
N GLY A 313 19.38 14.64 -31.27
CA GLY A 313 18.56 14.49 -32.48
C GLY A 313 18.34 13.04 -32.95
N ASP A 314 18.98 12.05 -32.32
CA ASP A 314 18.71 10.65 -32.64
C ASP A 314 17.31 10.22 -32.17
N MET A 315 16.73 9.24 -32.86
CA MET A 315 15.37 8.78 -32.62
C MET A 315 15.31 7.37 -32.03
N ILE A 316 14.48 7.22 -31.01
CA ILE A 316 14.14 5.94 -30.37
C ILE A 316 12.66 5.65 -30.64
N LYS A 317 12.36 4.48 -31.20
CA LYS A 317 10.98 4.00 -31.36
C LYS A 317 10.49 3.39 -30.06
N LYS A 318 9.32 3.81 -29.58
CA LYS A 318 8.61 3.26 -28.41
C LYS A 318 7.28 2.62 -28.84
N ALA A 319 6.95 1.44 -28.31
CA ALA A 319 5.67 0.77 -28.54
C ALA A 319 5.14 0.09 -27.25
N PRO A 320 3.83 0.10 -26.95
CA PRO A 320 3.28 -0.51 -25.74
C PRO A 320 3.35 -2.05 -25.73
N VAL A 321 3.29 -2.65 -24.53
CA VAL A 321 3.29 -4.10 -24.27
C VAL A 321 1.90 -4.55 -23.75
N PRO A 322 1.38 -5.74 -24.12
CA PRO A 322 2.00 -6.78 -24.96
C PRO A 322 1.88 -6.46 -26.45
N SER A 323 2.87 -6.86 -27.24
CA SER A 323 2.97 -6.67 -28.69
C SER A 323 1.98 -7.51 -29.51
N THR A 324 0.84 -7.90 -28.93
CA THR A 324 -0.17 -8.77 -29.56
C THR A 324 -1.57 -8.23 -29.30
N PHE A 325 -1.84 -7.01 -29.76
CA PHE A 325 -3.22 -6.57 -29.89
C PHE A 325 -3.87 -7.38 -31.02
N ARG A 326 -4.97 -8.09 -30.72
CA ARG A 326 -5.76 -8.78 -31.75
C ARG A 326 -6.95 -7.90 -32.13
N GLY A 327 -7.06 -7.55 -33.41
CA GLY A 327 -8.12 -6.68 -33.91
C GLY A 327 -8.33 -6.82 -35.41
N LEU A 328 -9.29 -6.08 -35.94
CA LEU A 328 -9.48 -5.95 -37.39
C LEU A 328 -8.36 -5.07 -37.95
N ALA A 329 -7.85 -5.42 -39.13
CA ALA A 329 -6.79 -4.65 -39.76
C ALA A 329 -7.26 -3.23 -40.11
N ARG A 330 -6.39 -2.25 -39.86
CA ARG A 330 -6.58 -0.83 -40.18
C ARG A 330 -5.62 -0.41 -41.30
N ILE A 331 -5.81 0.80 -41.81
CA ILE A 331 -4.97 1.35 -42.89
C ILE A 331 -3.49 1.43 -42.47
N CYS A 332 -3.20 1.80 -41.22
CA CYS A 332 -1.84 1.84 -40.70
C CYS A 332 -1.18 0.46 -40.58
N ASP A 333 -1.94 -0.63 -40.51
CA ASP A 333 -1.42 -2.00 -40.41
C ASP A 333 -0.94 -2.56 -41.77
N LEU A 334 -1.23 -1.86 -42.88
CA LEU A 334 -0.76 -2.17 -44.24
C LEU A 334 0.61 -1.57 -44.58
N LEU A 335 1.24 -0.89 -43.64
CA LEU A 335 2.58 -0.32 -43.79
C LEU A 335 3.62 -1.39 -43.51
N ASP A 336 4.66 -1.45 -44.35
CA ASP A 336 5.81 -2.32 -44.09
C ASP A 336 6.69 -1.76 -42.97
N ASP A 337 7.51 -2.63 -42.37
CA ASP A 337 8.50 -2.23 -41.36
C ASP A 337 9.43 -1.14 -41.90
N GLY A 338 9.34 0.06 -41.31
CA GLY A 338 10.14 1.21 -41.69
C GLY A 338 9.41 2.24 -42.58
N GLU A 339 8.21 1.93 -43.05
CA GLU A 339 7.35 2.92 -43.73
C GLU A 339 6.64 3.84 -42.72
N SER A 340 6.41 5.09 -43.12
CA SER A 340 5.59 6.06 -42.41
C SER A 340 4.58 6.67 -43.37
N LEU A 341 3.39 6.98 -42.87
CA LEU A 341 2.35 7.67 -43.66
C LEU A 341 2.81 9.05 -44.13
N GLU A 342 3.76 9.68 -43.45
CA GLU A 342 4.34 10.97 -43.87
C GLU A 342 5.20 10.84 -45.14
N GLY A 343 5.74 9.65 -45.41
CA GLY A 343 6.55 9.36 -46.60
C GLY A 343 5.76 8.89 -47.82
N ILE A 344 4.46 8.58 -47.66
CA ILE A 344 3.62 7.97 -48.69
C ILE A 344 2.60 8.99 -49.19
N LYS A 345 2.72 9.41 -50.47
CA LYS A 345 1.77 10.35 -51.09
C LYS A 345 0.36 9.76 -51.22
N THR A 346 0.27 8.51 -51.65
CA THR A 346 -1.01 7.79 -51.82
C THR A 346 -0.79 6.30 -51.61
N LEU A 347 -1.65 5.67 -50.82
CA LEU A 347 -1.55 4.27 -50.45
C LEU A 347 -2.40 3.42 -51.40
N ARG A 348 -1.77 2.58 -52.21
CA ARG A 348 -2.48 1.76 -53.23
C ARG A 348 -2.88 0.40 -52.66
N LEU A 349 -4.15 0.07 -52.73
CA LEU A 349 -4.72 -1.19 -52.24
C LEU A 349 -5.48 -1.89 -53.36
N LYS A 350 -5.31 -3.21 -53.48
CA LYS A 350 -6.02 -4.05 -54.43
C LYS A 350 -7.15 -4.81 -53.73
N ALA A 351 -8.37 -4.67 -54.24
CA ALA A 351 -9.52 -5.48 -53.84
C ALA A 351 -9.39 -6.90 -54.40
N GLY A 352 -9.55 -7.91 -53.54
CA GLY A 352 -9.61 -9.32 -53.91
C GLY A 352 -11.00 -9.89 -53.64
N TYR A 353 -11.44 -10.78 -54.53
CA TYR A 353 -12.72 -11.50 -54.42
C TYR A 353 -12.46 -12.99 -54.58
N TYR A 354 -12.98 -13.83 -53.69
CA TYR A 354 -12.84 -15.28 -53.78
C TYR A 354 -13.72 -15.83 -54.91
N SER A 355 -13.15 -16.66 -55.79
CA SER A 355 -13.96 -17.49 -56.69
C SER A 355 -14.54 -18.68 -55.91
N PRO A 356 -15.74 -19.19 -56.24
CA PRO A 356 -16.25 -20.44 -55.65
C PRO A 356 -15.30 -21.66 -55.81
N SER A 357 -14.32 -21.57 -56.72
CA SER A 357 -13.28 -22.57 -56.96
C SER A 357 -11.98 -22.37 -56.16
N ASP A 358 -11.81 -21.27 -55.43
CA ASP A 358 -10.60 -20.98 -54.63
C ASP A 358 -10.67 -21.52 -53.18
N LEU A 359 -11.83 -22.07 -52.78
CA LEU A 359 -11.99 -22.84 -51.55
C LEU A 359 -11.42 -24.27 -51.74
N GLY A 360 -10.11 -24.35 -51.93
CA GLY A 360 -9.36 -25.60 -51.92
C GLY A 360 -9.13 -26.11 -50.50
N ASP A 361 -9.28 -27.43 -50.32
CA ASP A 361 -9.09 -28.19 -49.08
C ASP A 361 -7.92 -27.70 -48.20
N SER A 362 -8.27 -26.96 -47.14
CA SER A 362 -7.45 -26.87 -45.93
C SER A 362 -8.24 -27.44 -44.77
N VAL A 363 -8.33 -28.77 -44.77
CA VAL A 363 -8.69 -29.57 -43.60
C VAL A 363 -7.61 -29.36 -42.55
N ILE A 364 -7.75 -28.34 -41.69
CA ILE A 364 -7.11 -28.34 -40.39
C ILE A 364 -8.05 -29.09 -39.45
N SER A 365 -7.56 -30.24 -38.99
CA SER A 365 -8.19 -31.10 -38.01
C SER A 365 -8.58 -30.33 -36.75
N VAL A 366 -9.85 -30.00 -36.60
CA VAL A 366 -10.44 -29.67 -35.31
C VAL A 366 -10.63 -30.98 -34.56
N ARG A 367 -9.72 -31.27 -33.62
CA ARG A 367 -9.99 -32.27 -32.59
C ARG A 367 -11.14 -31.75 -31.72
N ARG A 368 -12.20 -32.55 -31.65
CA ARG A 368 -13.33 -32.41 -30.73
C ARG A 368 -12.86 -32.13 -29.30
N GLY A 369 -13.40 -31.06 -28.72
CA GLY A 369 -13.59 -30.86 -27.29
C GLY A 369 -14.91 -30.12 -27.12
N ASP A 370 -15.86 -30.74 -26.43
CA ASP A 370 -17.28 -30.42 -26.39
C ASP A 370 -17.65 -28.95 -26.13
N SER A 371 -18.54 -28.42 -26.98
CA SER A 371 -19.33 -27.22 -26.73
C SER A 371 -20.74 -27.62 -26.28
N GLY A 372 -21.10 -27.28 -25.05
CA GLY A 372 -22.47 -27.27 -24.55
C GLY A 372 -22.95 -25.83 -24.29
N VAL A 373 -23.64 -25.27 -25.29
CA VAL A 373 -24.80 -24.35 -25.25
C VAL A 373 -24.99 -23.41 -24.03
N PHE A 374 -25.03 -22.09 -24.27
CA PHE A 374 -26.27 -21.30 -24.14
C PHE A 374 -26.22 -20.01 -24.98
N ARG A 375 -27.35 -19.74 -25.62
CA ARG A 375 -27.64 -18.70 -26.63
C ARG A 375 -28.69 -17.72 -26.06
N ASP A 376 -28.83 -16.58 -26.75
CA ASP A 376 -29.89 -15.54 -26.69
C ASP A 376 -29.41 -14.24 -25.98
N TYR A 377 -29.63 -13.00 -26.45
CA TYR A 377 -30.52 -12.42 -27.47
C TYR A 377 -30.12 -10.94 -27.73
N PHE A 378 -30.16 -10.46 -28.99
CA PHE A 378 -30.35 -9.07 -29.48
C PHE A 378 -30.82 -9.29 -30.95
N ASP A 379 -31.81 -8.65 -31.57
CA ASP A 379 -32.27 -7.25 -31.59
C ASP A 379 -33.63 -7.15 -32.36
N SER A 380 -34.41 -6.07 -32.20
CA SER A 380 -35.09 -5.33 -33.30
C SER A 380 -35.96 -4.16 -32.79
N VAL A 381 -35.70 -2.86 -33.09
CA VAL A 381 -35.83 -1.98 -34.29
C VAL A 381 -37.24 -1.37 -34.57
N VAL A 382 -37.28 -0.03 -34.73
CA VAL A 382 -38.00 0.81 -35.75
C VAL A 382 -38.94 1.94 -35.21
N SER A 383 -38.40 3.17 -35.25
CA SER A 383 -38.85 4.44 -35.88
C SER A 383 -40.32 4.97 -35.88
N ALA A 384 -40.43 6.20 -35.34
CA ALA A 384 -41.11 7.44 -35.81
C ALA A 384 -42.66 7.61 -35.82
N ASN A 385 -43.17 8.61 -35.07
CA ASN A 385 -43.56 9.94 -35.58
C ASN A 385 -44.27 10.84 -34.52
N SER A 386 -43.82 12.09 -34.41
CA SER A 386 -44.57 13.37 -34.36
C SER A 386 -45.84 13.58 -33.49
N LEU A 387 -45.72 14.49 -32.50
CA LEU A 387 -46.44 15.80 -32.32
C LEU A 387 -46.83 16.16 -30.87
N THR A 388 -46.40 17.38 -30.50
CA THR A 388 -47.05 18.45 -29.69
C THR A 388 -47.57 18.20 -28.26
N GLY A 389 -47.16 19.13 -27.39
CA GLY A 389 -48.12 19.94 -26.60
C GLY A 389 -48.22 19.61 -25.11
N ASP A 390 -47.74 20.57 -24.30
CA ASP A 390 -48.31 21.10 -23.06
C ASP A 390 -48.97 20.14 -22.05
N ASP A 391 -48.47 20.13 -20.81
CA ASP A 391 -49.21 20.64 -19.64
C ASP A 391 -48.52 20.27 -18.31
N LEU A 392 -48.12 21.31 -17.58
CA LEU A 392 -47.89 21.32 -16.13
C LEU A 392 -48.96 22.26 -15.53
N PRO A 393 -49.55 21.91 -14.37
CA PRO A 393 -49.94 22.95 -13.43
C PRO A 393 -49.56 22.62 -11.97
N ASP A 394 -48.64 23.44 -11.46
CA ASP A 394 -48.79 24.44 -10.38
C ASP A 394 -49.85 24.33 -9.24
N LEU A 395 -49.46 24.99 -8.12
CA LEU A 395 -50.23 25.52 -6.96
C LEU A 395 -50.55 24.57 -5.79
N GLY A 396 -50.34 24.91 -4.50
CA GLY A 396 -49.92 26.16 -3.84
C GLY A 396 -50.22 26.10 -2.32
N TYR A 397 -49.47 26.87 -1.50
CA TYR A 397 -49.83 27.61 -0.25
C TYR A 397 -50.67 26.92 0.88
N ASP A 398 -50.62 27.20 2.19
CA ASP A 398 -50.08 28.26 3.04
C ASP A 398 -50.13 27.87 4.55
N PHE A 399 -49.33 28.56 5.38
CA PHE A 399 -49.48 28.96 6.82
C PHE A 399 -50.17 28.05 7.89
N THR A 400 -49.60 27.89 9.10
CA THR A 400 -49.72 28.86 10.22
C THR A 400 -48.72 28.56 11.35
N GLY A 401 -48.21 29.62 11.99
CA GLY A 401 -47.24 29.55 13.09
C GLY A 401 -47.84 29.34 14.48
N SER A 402 -46.96 29.08 15.45
CA SER A 402 -47.16 29.39 16.87
C SER A 402 -45.81 29.50 17.59
N ILE A 403 -45.57 30.69 18.11
CA ILE A 403 -44.45 31.14 18.93
C ILE A 403 -44.62 30.64 20.37
N TRP A 404 -43.57 30.08 20.96
CA TRP A 404 -43.36 30.08 22.41
C TRP A 404 -41.91 30.41 22.73
N SER A 405 -41.70 31.66 23.14
CA SER A 405 -40.47 32.20 23.70
C SER A 405 -40.39 31.87 25.21
N TYR A 406 -39.34 31.20 25.64
CA TYR A 406 -38.92 31.19 27.05
C TYR A 406 -37.45 31.63 27.19
N GLY A 407 -37.32 32.77 27.86
CA GLY A 407 -36.13 33.51 28.32
C GLY A 407 -34.75 32.87 28.21
N HIS A 408 -33.90 33.52 27.42
CA HIS A 408 -32.45 33.49 27.58
C HIS A 408 -32.05 33.97 28.99
N ARG A 409 -31.46 33.08 29.79
CA ARG A 409 -30.45 33.46 30.77
C ARG A 409 -29.08 33.16 30.17
N ASN A 410 -28.38 34.23 29.82
CA ASN A 410 -26.96 34.23 29.52
C ASN A 410 -26.18 33.68 30.73
N LEU A 411 -25.77 32.42 30.65
CA LEU A 411 -24.62 31.91 31.35
C LEU A 411 -23.61 31.55 30.27
N SER A 412 -22.85 32.55 29.84
CA SER A 412 -21.54 32.39 29.21
C SER A 412 -20.61 31.71 30.22
N ARG A 413 -20.82 30.40 30.39
CA ARG A 413 -19.86 29.51 31.02
C ARG A 413 -18.94 29.08 29.90
N GLU A 414 -17.98 29.94 29.57
CA GLU A 414 -16.76 29.51 28.91
C GLU A 414 -16.21 28.37 29.78
N ARG A 415 -16.51 27.13 29.40
CA ARG A 415 -15.76 25.99 29.87
C ARG A 415 -14.39 26.16 29.25
N SER A 416 -13.51 26.84 29.96
CA SER A 416 -12.08 26.66 29.84
C SER A 416 -11.82 25.16 30.05
N TYR A 417 -11.91 24.37 28.99
CA TYR A 417 -11.26 23.07 28.96
C TYR A 417 -9.81 23.39 29.28
N SER A 418 -9.37 23.03 30.49
CA SER A 418 -7.94 23.00 30.80
C SER A 418 -7.31 22.22 29.65
N ARG A 419 -6.54 22.91 28.79
CA ARG A 419 -5.82 22.26 27.70
C ARG A 419 -4.88 21.26 28.36
N GLN A 420 -5.33 20.02 28.52
CA GLN A 420 -4.49 18.94 29.01
C GLN A 420 -3.30 18.88 28.05
N ARG A 421 -2.09 18.88 28.60
CA ARG A 421 -0.91 18.70 27.77
C ARG A 421 -1.10 17.41 26.97
N PRO A 422 -0.86 17.43 25.65
CA PRO A 422 -1.04 16.26 24.82
C PRO A 422 -0.12 15.15 25.32
N GLN A 423 -0.71 14.07 25.84
CA GLN A 423 0.01 12.88 26.29
C GLN A 423 0.34 12.04 25.06
N GLN A 424 1.32 12.50 24.28
CA GLN A 424 1.86 11.79 23.14
C GLN A 424 2.77 10.65 23.60
N MET A 425 2.81 9.60 22.80
CA MET A 425 3.65 8.44 23.01
C MET A 425 4.66 8.32 21.86
N GLY A 426 5.83 7.75 22.15
CA GLY A 426 6.79 7.27 21.18
C GLY A 426 6.99 5.78 21.31
N ILE A 427 7.88 5.23 20.48
CA ILE A 427 8.23 3.81 20.50
C ILE A 427 9.58 3.63 21.17
N ALA A 428 9.65 2.68 22.09
CA ALA A 428 10.82 2.19 22.78
C ALA A 428 11.10 0.73 22.38
N ALA A 429 12.30 0.24 22.72
CA ALA A 429 12.71 -1.12 22.43
C ALA A 429 12.16 -2.12 23.47
N GLY A 430 11.49 -3.17 23.01
CA GLY A 430 10.97 -4.27 23.83
C GLY A 430 11.88 -5.50 23.90
N GLY A 431 11.27 -6.65 24.18
CA GLY A 431 11.93 -7.96 24.15
C GLY A 431 12.45 -8.32 22.76
N LYS A 432 13.41 -9.26 22.73
CA LYS A 432 14.05 -9.70 21.49
C LYS A 432 13.16 -10.71 20.77
N LEU A 433 13.06 -10.56 19.46
CA LEU A 433 12.28 -11.42 18.56
C LEU A 433 13.18 -11.98 17.46
N VAL A 434 12.94 -13.24 17.06
CA VAL A 434 13.57 -13.85 15.88
C VAL A 434 12.88 -13.31 14.64
N GLN A 435 13.55 -12.44 13.90
CA GLN A 435 13.05 -11.90 12.64
C GLN A 435 14.21 -11.45 11.76
N ASP A 436 14.27 -11.99 10.54
CA ASP A 436 15.14 -11.49 9.49
C ASP A 436 14.54 -10.25 8.81
N ILE A 437 15.40 -9.28 8.53
CA ILE A 437 15.11 -8.19 7.60
C ILE A 437 15.73 -8.57 6.26
N VAL A 438 14.88 -8.78 5.26
CA VAL A 438 15.29 -9.31 3.95
C VAL A 438 16.06 -8.25 3.16
N GLN A 439 17.19 -8.66 2.59
CA GLN A 439 18.01 -7.88 1.70
C GLN A 439 17.29 -7.66 0.36
N ASP A 440 17.26 -6.42 -0.10
CA ASP A 440 16.74 -6.05 -1.41
C ASP A 440 17.68 -6.53 -2.50
N THR A 441 17.21 -7.50 -3.28
CA THR A 441 17.89 -8.01 -4.48
C THR A 441 17.46 -7.26 -5.74
N SER A 442 16.55 -6.29 -5.62
CA SER A 442 16.07 -5.50 -6.74
C SER A 442 17.16 -4.54 -7.24
N PRO A 443 17.21 -4.25 -8.54
CA PRO A 443 18.13 -3.26 -9.06
C PRO A 443 17.85 -1.86 -8.50
N HIS A 444 18.87 -1.11 -8.06
CA HIS A 444 18.70 0.17 -7.38
C HIS A 444 17.88 1.23 -8.15
N TYR A 445 17.83 1.16 -9.48
CA TYR A 445 17.13 2.12 -10.33
C TYR A 445 15.61 1.88 -10.43
N ILE A 446 15.07 0.80 -9.84
CA ILE A 446 13.63 0.52 -9.95
C ILE A 446 12.78 1.40 -9.05
N TRP A 447 13.36 2.05 -8.03
CA TRP A 447 12.59 2.77 -7.02
C TRP A 447 12.26 4.20 -7.45
N ASN A 448 10.96 4.51 -7.56
CA ASN A 448 10.48 5.83 -7.96
C ASN A 448 10.42 6.78 -6.77
N LYS A 449 11.59 7.32 -6.39
CA LYS A 449 11.72 8.27 -5.26
C LYS A 449 10.91 9.55 -5.45
N ALA A 450 10.64 9.98 -6.68
CA ALA A 450 9.80 11.17 -6.94
C ALA A 450 8.33 10.99 -6.48
N ARG A 451 7.84 9.74 -6.50
CA ARG A 451 6.51 9.38 -5.99
C ARG A 451 6.51 9.02 -4.50
N ALA A 452 7.66 9.07 -3.82
CA ALA A 452 7.74 8.77 -2.39
C ALA A 452 6.80 9.66 -1.57
N ARG A 453 6.07 9.08 -0.62
CA ARG A 453 5.19 9.84 0.29
C ARG A 453 5.42 9.40 1.73
N LEU A 454 5.46 10.37 2.63
CA LEU A 454 5.60 10.18 4.06
C LEU A 454 4.23 10.22 4.73
N LEU A 455 3.96 9.24 5.59
CA LEU A 455 2.76 9.13 6.42
C LEU A 455 3.15 9.30 7.89
N ASP A 456 2.68 10.39 8.50
CA ASP A 456 2.82 10.62 9.93
C ASP A 456 1.72 9.90 10.72
N ILE A 457 2.12 9.13 11.73
CA ILE A 457 1.19 8.41 12.62
C ILE A 457 1.52 8.78 14.06
N HIS A 458 0.60 9.48 14.71
CA HIS A 458 0.73 9.89 16.11
C HIS A 458 0.17 8.80 17.03
N ILE A 459 0.82 8.60 18.16
CA ILE A 459 0.35 7.65 19.17
C ILE A 459 -0.09 8.45 20.38
N PHE A 460 -1.33 8.27 20.81
CA PHE A 460 -1.88 8.98 21.97
C PHE A 460 -2.08 8.04 23.14
N HIS A 461 -1.78 8.56 24.34
CA HIS A 461 -2.20 7.90 25.56
C HIS A 461 -3.74 7.81 25.59
N PRO A 462 -4.33 6.67 26.00
CA PRO A 462 -5.77 6.44 25.99
C PRO A 462 -6.63 7.53 26.63
N SER A 463 -6.20 8.11 27.75
CA SER A 463 -6.94 9.21 28.40
C SER A 463 -6.99 10.47 27.53
N TYR A 464 -5.90 10.79 26.84
CA TYR A 464 -5.86 11.94 25.93
C TYR A 464 -6.66 11.65 24.65
N PHE A 465 -6.55 10.43 24.11
CA PHE A 465 -7.37 9.98 23.00
C PHE A 465 -8.86 10.10 23.30
N GLU A 466 -9.34 9.57 24.44
CA GLU A 466 -10.74 9.66 24.87
C GLU A 466 -11.20 11.11 25.04
N ALA A 467 -10.33 11.98 25.56
CA ALA A 467 -10.62 13.40 25.71
C ALA A 467 -10.75 14.13 24.35
N VAL A 468 -10.04 13.68 23.31
CA VAL A 468 -10.04 14.26 21.96
C VAL A 468 -11.10 13.65 21.06
N THR A 469 -11.43 12.37 21.20
CA THR A 469 -12.37 11.69 20.29
C THR A 469 -13.75 11.48 20.90
N HIS A 470 -13.85 11.50 22.23
CA HIS A 470 -15.02 11.00 22.98
C HIS A 470 -15.35 9.52 22.71
N VAL A 471 -14.42 8.78 22.11
CA VAL A 471 -14.50 7.34 21.90
C VAL A 471 -13.64 6.65 22.93
N LEU A 472 -14.16 5.61 23.56
CA LEU A 472 -13.39 4.80 24.51
C LEU A 472 -12.23 4.12 23.79
N ALA A 473 -11.03 4.22 24.36
CA ALA A 473 -9.90 3.47 23.84
C ALA A 473 -10.15 1.96 24.06
N PRO A 474 -9.63 1.10 23.17
CA PRO A 474 -9.62 -0.34 23.42
C PRO A 474 -8.98 -0.65 24.77
N LYS A 475 -9.60 -1.53 25.55
CA LYS A 475 -9.06 -1.95 26.84
C LYS A 475 -7.69 -2.62 26.63
N THR A 476 -6.72 -2.29 27.48
CA THR A 476 -5.52 -3.12 27.65
C THR A 476 -5.71 -4.12 28.77
N PRO A 477 -6.06 -5.32 28.36
CA PRO A 477 -5.27 -6.43 28.85
C PRO A 477 -4.87 -7.35 27.69
N ILE A 478 -3.58 -7.28 27.34
CA ILE A 478 -2.86 -8.39 26.72
C ILE A 478 -1.87 -8.86 27.77
N SER A 479 -2.39 -9.47 28.83
CA SER A 479 -1.52 -10.16 29.78
C SER A 479 -1.07 -11.47 29.16
N THR A 480 0.10 -11.97 29.59
CA THR A 480 0.56 -13.31 29.21
C THR A 480 -0.52 -14.35 29.49
N GLN A 481 -1.11 -14.35 30.68
CA GLN A 481 -2.14 -15.34 31.05
C GLN A 481 -3.33 -15.32 30.08
N GLU A 482 -3.89 -14.14 29.80
CA GLU A 482 -5.03 -14.05 28.90
C GLU A 482 -4.67 -14.38 27.44
N TYR A 483 -3.41 -14.23 27.04
CA TYR A 483 -2.93 -14.64 25.72
C TYR A 483 -2.86 -16.17 25.61
N LEU A 484 -2.37 -16.82 26.66
CA LEU A 484 -2.35 -18.28 26.79
C LEU A 484 -3.77 -18.86 26.85
N ASP A 485 -4.63 -18.30 27.68
CA ASP A 485 -6.03 -18.75 27.86
C ASP A 485 -6.83 -18.65 26.55
N ALA A 486 -6.45 -17.70 25.67
CA ALA A 486 -7.08 -17.52 24.37
C ALA A 486 -6.56 -18.50 23.29
N GLY A 487 -5.54 -19.32 23.58
CA GLY A 487 -4.97 -20.28 22.64
C GLY A 487 -4.32 -19.64 21.41
N ILE A 488 -3.87 -18.38 21.52
CA ILE A 488 -3.28 -17.64 20.40
C ILE A 488 -1.84 -18.15 20.18
N PRO A 489 -1.45 -18.53 18.96
CA PRO A 489 -0.15 -19.14 18.70
C PRO A 489 1.01 -18.12 18.73
N PHE A 490 2.21 -18.66 18.69
CA PHE A 490 3.42 -17.95 18.27
C PHE A 490 3.79 -18.39 16.86
N TYR A 491 4.46 -17.52 16.14
CA TYR A 491 4.97 -17.80 14.81
C TYR A 491 6.48 -17.93 14.83
N ALA A 492 6.96 -18.98 14.19
CA ALA A 492 8.36 -19.12 13.83
C ALA A 492 8.48 -19.11 12.31
N ILE A 493 9.56 -18.52 11.82
CA ILE A 493 9.83 -18.31 10.41
C ILE A 493 11.14 -19.00 10.11
N GLU A 494 11.24 -19.61 8.93
CA GLU A 494 12.51 -20.08 8.42
C GLU A 494 13.47 -18.89 8.23
N GLU A 495 14.58 -18.90 8.96
CA GLU A 495 15.63 -17.90 8.79
C GLU A 495 16.31 -18.11 7.44
N ASP A 496 16.66 -17.01 6.76
CA ASP A 496 17.51 -17.03 5.57
C ASP A 496 18.77 -16.18 5.84
N PRO A 497 19.79 -16.77 6.48
CA PRO A 497 21.01 -16.06 6.83
C PRO A 497 21.76 -15.46 5.64
N ASP A 498 21.56 -16.00 4.43
CA ASP A 498 22.25 -15.56 3.21
C ASP A 498 21.56 -14.36 2.55
N GLN A 499 20.32 -14.05 2.93
CA GLN A 499 19.54 -12.93 2.38
C GLN A 499 19.10 -11.94 3.46
N ARG A 500 19.67 -11.99 4.66
CA ARG A 500 19.33 -11.05 5.73
C ARG A 500 20.32 -9.91 5.86
N LEU A 501 19.83 -8.78 6.38
CA LEU A 501 20.69 -7.66 6.77
C LEU A 501 21.40 -7.91 8.11
N ASP A 502 22.56 -7.26 8.28
CA ASP A 502 23.40 -7.39 9.49
C ASP A 502 22.82 -6.71 10.76
N GLY A 503 21.72 -5.97 10.63
CA GLY A 503 21.20 -5.06 11.67
C GLY A 503 22.08 -3.80 11.87
N SER A 504 21.69 -2.94 12.81
CA SER A 504 22.37 -1.66 13.06
C SER A 504 23.15 -1.64 14.38
N LYS A 505 24.41 -1.21 14.32
CA LYS A 505 25.23 -0.94 15.53
C LYS A 505 24.64 0.16 16.41
N VAL A 506 23.97 1.14 15.80
CA VAL A 506 23.29 2.23 16.52
C VAL A 506 22.13 1.65 17.33
N LEU A 507 21.28 0.85 16.67
CA LEU A 507 20.13 0.23 17.30
C LEU A 507 20.52 -0.85 18.32
N ALA A 508 21.64 -1.55 18.12
CA ALA A 508 22.21 -2.48 19.11
C ALA A 508 22.50 -1.82 20.47
N GLY A 509 22.82 -0.52 20.47
CA GLY A 509 23.07 0.26 21.68
C GLY A 509 21.82 0.72 22.42
N VAL A 510 20.63 0.57 21.83
CA VAL A 510 19.37 1.00 22.42
C VAL A 510 18.97 0.06 23.56
N LYS A 511 18.75 0.64 24.74
CA LYS A 511 18.27 -0.08 25.92
C LYS A 511 16.78 -0.36 25.78
N SER A 512 16.40 -1.56 26.19
CA SER A 512 15.01 -1.96 26.29
C SER A 512 14.28 -1.24 27.43
N VAL A 513 12.95 -1.29 27.39
CA VAL A 513 12.10 -0.72 28.46
C VAL A 513 12.45 -1.31 29.84
N SER A 514 12.66 -2.62 29.95
CA SER A 514 13.02 -3.27 31.23
C SER A 514 14.44 -2.90 31.70
N ALA A 515 15.41 -2.77 30.78
CA ALA A 515 16.74 -2.24 31.12
C ALA A 515 16.68 -0.79 31.61
N MET A 516 15.82 0.04 30.99
CA MET A 516 15.59 1.42 31.42
C MET A 516 14.90 1.49 32.79
N ASP A 517 13.89 0.66 33.05
CA ASP A 517 13.24 0.57 34.36
C ASP A 517 14.23 0.17 35.46
N SER A 518 15.12 -0.78 35.16
CA SER A 518 16.18 -1.21 36.08
C SER A 518 17.12 -0.05 36.45
N HIS A 519 17.38 0.84 35.49
CA HIS A 519 18.21 2.02 35.70
C HIS A 519 17.50 3.12 36.50
N VAL A 520 16.21 3.36 36.23
CA VAL A 520 15.39 4.34 36.96
C VAL A 520 15.10 3.88 38.40
N GLY A 521 15.01 2.57 38.61
CA GLY A 521 14.69 1.95 39.89
C GLY A 521 13.19 1.70 40.06
N VAL A 522 12.85 0.53 40.60
CA VAL A 522 11.46 0.15 40.86
C VAL A 522 11.12 0.46 42.32
N HIS A 523 10.18 1.38 42.53
CA HIS A 523 9.73 1.78 43.87
C HIS A 523 8.69 0.83 44.45
N ASP A 524 8.51 0.86 45.76
CA ASP A 524 7.44 0.10 46.42
C ASP A 524 6.06 0.72 46.13
N GLY A 525 5.08 -0.14 45.80
CA GLY A 525 3.70 0.22 45.45
C GLY A 525 2.81 0.60 46.63
N THR A 526 3.36 0.67 47.85
CA THR A 526 2.65 1.11 49.06
C THR A 526 2.35 2.62 49.06
N SER A 527 3.12 3.42 48.31
CA SER A 527 2.92 4.87 48.19
C SER A 527 1.78 5.25 47.24
N THR A 528 0.98 6.24 47.64
CA THR A 528 -0.13 6.83 46.86
C THR A 528 0.31 7.89 45.84
N ASP A 529 1.57 8.31 45.86
CA ASP A 529 2.12 9.26 44.87
C ASP A 529 2.08 8.62 43.47
N PHE A 530 1.59 9.33 42.46
CA PHE A 530 1.46 8.77 41.11
C PHE A 530 2.35 9.51 40.13
N ASP A 531 3.38 8.80 39.69
CA ASP A 531 4.26 9.20 38.60
C ASP A 531 4.36 8.02 37.62
N PRO A 532 3.75 8.11 36.42
CA PRO A 532 3.75 7.01 35.45
C PRO A 532 5.14 6.69 34.89
N LEU A 533 6.13 7.55 35.13
CA LEU A 533 7.52 7.34 34.70
C LEU A 533 8.37 6.64 35.77
N LYS A 534 7.86 6.51 36.99
CA LYS A 534 8.51 5.80 38.10
C LYS A 534 7.82 4.45 38.30
N PRO A 535 8.35 3.37 37.69
CA PRO A 535 7.73 2.06 37.79
C PRO A 535 7.62 1.65 39.26
N LYS A 536 6.44 1.17 39.67
CA LYS A 536 6.20 0.69 41.03
C LYS A 536 5.93 -0.81 41.03
N ARG A 537 6.56 -1.52 41.97
CA ARG A 537 6.25 -2.93 42.27
C ARG A 537 4.87 -3.03 42.91
N CYS A 538 4.04 -3.92 42.42
CA CYS A 538 2.73 -4.19 43.02
C CYS A 538 2.91 -4.76 44.43
N ALA A 539 2.40 -4.05 45.44
CA ALA A 539 2.51 -4.44 46.85
C ALA A 539 1.79 -5.77 47.17
N THR A 540 0.84 -6.22 46.34
CA THR A 540 0.08 -7.45 46.57
C THR A 540 0.81 -8.71 46.11
N CYS A 541 1.34 -8.72 44.87
CA CYS A 541 2.02 -9.91 44.34
C CYS A 541 3.54 -9.82 44.40
N ALA A 542 4.11 -8.62 44.54
CA ALA A 542 5.54 -8.34 44.48
C ALA A 542 6.28 -8.83 43.20
N VAL A 543 5.56 -9.31 42.18
CA VAL A 543 6.10 -9.90 40.94
C VAL A 543 5.83 -9.02 39.69
N ARG A 544 4.83 -8.13 39.76
CA ARG A 544 4.41 -7.28 38.63
C ARG A 544 4.56 -5.81 38.92
N LEU A 545 4.74 -5.03 37.87
CA LEU A 545 4.63 -3.58 37.94
C LEU A 545 3.16 -3.16 38.04
N CYS A 546 2.91 -2.05 38.73
CA CYS A 546 1.59 -1.45 38.80
C CYS A 546 1.20 -0.87 37.44
N ASP A 547 -0.03 -1.14 37.03
CA ASP A 547 -0.59 -0.72 35.73
C ASP A 547 -1.99 -0.08 35.88
N CYS A 548 -2.56 -0.13 37.10
CA CYS A 548 -3.86 0.41 37.46
C CYS A 548 -3.78 1.25 38.75
N ILE A 549 -4.63 2.27 38.84
CA ILE A 549 -4.90 3.07 40.04
C ILE A 549 -6.35 2.86 40.47
N VAL A 550 -6.58 2.67 41.77
CA VAL A 550 -7.93 2.67 42.34
C VAL A 550 -8.29 4.05 42.92
N ARG A 551 -9.54 4.48 42.73
CA ARG A 551 -10.06 5.76 43.25
C ARG A 551 -11.07 5.52 44.38
N PRO A 552 -11.10 6.38 45.43
CA PRO A 552 -10.39 7.66 45.55
C PRO A 552 -9.02 7.60 46.24
N CYS A 553 -8.62 6.47 46.83
CA CYS A 553 -7.41 6.39 47.67
C CYS A 553 -6.07 6.44 46.89
N ASN A 554 -6.10 6.34 45.56
CA ASN A 554 -4.93 6.43 44.67
C ASN A 554 -3.86 5.34 44.85
N HIS A 555 -4.18 4.27 45.55
CA HIS A 555 -3.30 3.10 45.60
C HIS A 555 -3.18 2.44 44.22
N GLN A 556 -1.98 1.92 43.94
CA GLN A 556 -1.59 1.37 42.66
C GLN A 556 -1.46 -0.15 42.75
N PHE A 557 -1.97 -0.86 41.75
CA PHE A 557 -1.92 -2.33 41.68
C PHE A 557 -1.63 -2.78 40.25
N CYS A 558 -1.17 -4.03 40.09
CA CYS A 558 -1.19 -4.67 38.78
C CYS A 558 -2.61 -5.16 38.45
N HIS A 559 -2.92 -5.25 37.15
CA HIS A 559 -4.23 -5.61 36.63
C HIS A 559 -4.69 -6.97 37.14
N MET A 560 -3.76 -7.92 37.24
CA MET A 560 -4.05 -9.29 37.69
C MET A 560 -4.50 -9.32 39.15
N CYS A 561 -3.84 -8.57 40.04
CA CYS A 561 -4.24 -8.50 41.44
C CYS A 561 -5.59 -7.80 41.60
N ILE A 562 -5.82 -6.69 40.88
CA ILE A 562 -7.09 -5.98 41.00
C ILE A 562 -8.27 -6.79 40.44
N LYS A 563 -8.07 -7.52 39.33
CA LYS A 563 -9.08 -8.40 38.74
C LYS A 563 -9.48 -9.53 39.70
N ALA A 564 -8.51 -10.12 40.39
CA ALA A 564 -8.77 -11.17 41.38
C ALA A 564 -9.65 -10.70 42.55
N ILE A 565 -9.57 -9.42 42.94
CA ILE A 565 -10.40 -8.83 44.00
C ILE A 565 -11.83 -8.56 43.51
N THR A 566 -12.00 -8.30 42.23
CA THR A 566 -13.31 -8.01 41.60
C THR A 566 -14.03 -9.25 41.06
N ALA A 567 -13.45 -10.44 41.18
CA ALA A 567 -14.01 -11.67 40.64
C ALA A 567 -15.15 -12.21 41.54
N PRO A 568 -16.32 -12.58 40.95
CA PRO A 568 -17.46 -13.11 41.70
C PRO A 568 -17.10 -14.50 42.24
N GLY A 569 -16.80 -14.58 43.54
CA GLY A 569 -16.27 -15.78 44.19
C GLY A 569 -15.35 -15.49 45.39
N ALA A 570 -14.89 -14.25 45.53
CA ALA A 570 -14.23 -13.76 46.74
C ALA A 570 -15.24 -13.53 47.89
N ASN A 571 -15.86 -14.62 48.34
CA ASN A 571 -16.39 -14.84 49.69
C ASN A 571 -17.21 -13.70 50.35
N THR A 572 -18.36 -13.29 49.81
CA THR A 572 -19.42 -12.64 50.62
C THR A 572 -20.84 -12.93 50.13
N LYS A 573 -21.61 -13.64 50.96
CA LYS A 573 -23.07 -13.81 50.84
C LYS A 573 -23.80 -12.52 51.25
N SER A 574 -23.78 -11.48 50.44
CA SER A 574 -24.68 -10.32 50.60
C SER A 574 -24.60 -9.41 49.38
N GLY A 575 -25.74 -9.20 48.71
CA GLY A 575 -25.89 -8.55 47.40
C GLY A 575 -25.61 -7.05 47.31
N HIS A 576 -24.52 -6.58 47.91
CA HIS A 576 -23.91 -5.27 47.65
C HIS A 576 -22.38 -5.41 47.75
N GLU A 577 -21.75 -5.95 46.71
CA GLU A 577 -20.29 -6.06 46.63
C GLU A 577 -19.65 -4.66 46.47
N GLN A 578 -19.37 -3.99 47.59
CA GLN A 578 -18.46 -2.84 47.58
C GLN A 578 -17.02 -3.37 47.48
N TRP A 579 -16.42 -3.26 46.30
CA TRP A 579 -14.99 -3.54 46.10
C TRP A 579 -14.16 -2.67 47.05
N ARG A 580 -13.24 -3.29 47.80
CA ARG A 580 -12.39 -2.59 48.78
C ARG A 580 -10.93 -2.63 48.37
N CYS A 581 -10.23 -1.52 48.59
CA CYS A 581 -8.79 -1.43 48.37
C CYS A 581 -8.03 -2.38 49.32
N PRO A 582 -7.13 -3.24 48.82
CA PRO A 582 -6.34 -4.15 49.66
C PRO A 582 -5.43 -3.46 50.68
N LEU A 583 -4.97 -2.25 50.39
CA LEU A 583 -3.98 -1.55 51.23
C LEU A 583 -4.63 -0.73 52.35
N CYS A 584 -5.79 -0.11 52.09
CA CYS A 584 -6.45 0.79 53.06
C CYS A 584 -7.93 0.50 53.33
N SER A 585 -8.47 -0.57 52.74
CA SER A 585 -9.87 -1.01 52.90
C SER A 585 -10.96 -0.01 52.51
N SER A 586 -10.58 1.13 51.89
CA SER A 586 -11.49 2.12 51.34
C SER A 586 -12.30 1.55 50.18
N SER A 587 -13.55 1.99 50.03
CA SER A 587 -14.41 1.60 48.90
C SER A 587 -13.83 2.08 47.57
N ILE A 588 -13.76 1.20 46.58
CA ILE A 588 -13.26 1.48 45.24
C ILE A 588 -14.43 1.98 44.40
N ALA A 589 -14.38 3.25 44.01
CA ALA A 589 -15.37 3.85 43.12
C ALA A 589 -15.06 3.60 41.63
N ARG A 590 -13.76 3.57 41.27
CA ARG A 590 -13.29 3.38 39.89
C ARG A 590 -11.89 2.80 39.88
N ILE A 591 -11.62 1.96 38.88
CA ILE A 591 -10.27 1.50 38.51
C ILE A 591 -9.89 2.23 37.22
N ALA A 592 -8.70 2.83 37.19
CA ALA A 592 -8.15 3.48 36.02
C ALA A 592 -6.84 2.80 35.65
N GLY A 593 -6.81 2.09 34.51
CA GLY A 593 -5.56 1.66 33.91
C GLY A 593 -4.74 2.86 33.47
N PHE A 594 -3.43 2.70 33.40
CA PHE A 594 -2.50 3.67 32.81
C PHE A 594 -1.36 3.01 32.03
N SER A 595 -1.22 1.69 32.11
CA SER A 595 -0.17 0.93 31.41
C SER A 595 -0.69 -0.48 31.06
N ALA A 596 -0.02 -1.15 30.12
CA ALA A 596 -0.22 -2.58 29.88
C ALA A 596 0.41 -3.40 31.02
N PRO A 597 -0.16 -4.59 31.34
CA PRO A 597 0.36 -5.47 32.39
C PRO A 597 1.75 -6.02 32.07
N MET A 598 2.59 -6.14 33.10
CA MET A 598 3.99 -6.55 32.93
C MET A 598 4.61 -7.02 34.26
N ASN A 599 5.57 -7.95 34.17
CA ASN A 599 6.35 -8.39 35.32
C ASN A 599 7.41 -7.35 35.72
N LEU A 600 8.16 -7.60 36.78
CA LEU A 600 9.29 -6.75 37.16
C LEU A 600 10.44 -6.89 36.17
N PRO A 601 11.27 -5.82 36.02
CA PRO A 601 12.47 -5.88 35.20
C PRO A 601 13.36 -7.06 35.59
N GLY A 602 13.75 -7.88 34.61
CA GLY A 602 14.55 -9.10 34.82
C GLY A 602 13.80 -10.31 35.38
N GLU A 603 12.56 -10.16 35.85
CA GLU A 603 11.66 -11.25 36.25
C GLU A 603 10.62 -11.58 35.17
N GLU A 604 10.77 -10.97 33.99
CA GLU A 604 10.00 -11.30 32.79
C GLU A 604 10.52 -12.64 32.25
N THR A 605 10.06 -13.78 32.77
CA THR A 605 10.38 -15.09 32.17
C THR A 605 9.17 -15.63 31.42
N PHE A 606 9.35 -15.94 30.13
CA PHE A 606 8.37 -16.71 29.37
C PHE A 606 8.62 -18.20 29.57
N LYS A 607 7.70 -18.91 30.23
CA LYS A 607 7.66 -20.39 30.27
C LYS A 607 6.33 -20.82 29.72
N VAL A 608 6.32 -21.34 28.51
CA VAL A 608 5.05 -21.57 27.80
C VAL A 608 5.12 -22.84 26.96
N ASP A 609 4.16 -23.73 27.19
CA ASP A 609 3.77 -24.81 26.30
C ASP A 609 2.64 -24.28 25.38
N VAL A 610 2.98 -23.51 24.35
CA VAL A 610 1.99 -22.99 23.36
C VAL A 610 2.37 -23.48 21.97
N PRO A 611 1.37 -23.77 21.11
CA PRO A 611 1.61 -24.09 19.71
C PRO A 611 2.43 -22.97 19.03
N VAL A 612 3.63 -23.33 18.61
CA VAL A 612 4.42 -22.55 17.65
C VAL A 612 4.00 -23.02 16.25
N VAL A 613 3.45 -22.10 15.46
CA VAL A 613 3.05 -22.33 14.08
C VAL A 613 4.18 -21.85 13.18
N MET A 614 4.66 -22.72 12.29
CA MET A 614 5.58 -22.32 11.24
C MET A 614 4.82 -21.52 10.18
N LEU A 615 5.26 -20.29 9.90
CA LEU A 615 4.74 -19.52 8.78
C LEU A 615 5.40 -20.00 7.49
N GLU A 616 4.61 -20.44 6.53
CA GLU A 616 5.09 -20.67 5.16
C GLU A 616 5.40 -19.33 4.51
N VAL A 617 6.66 -19.07 4.22
CA VAL A 617 7.08 -17.93 3.41
C VAL A 617 7.04 -18.37 1.95
N GLU A 618 6.04 -17.92 1.20
CA GLU A 618 5.98 -18.09 -0.25
C GLU A 618 7.08 -17.26 -0.94
N ASP A 619 8.35 -17.62 -0.81
CA ASP A 619 9.46 -17.04 -1.58
C ASP A 619 10.15 -18.04 -2.53
N GLY A 620 9.62 -19.27 -2.62
CA GLY A 620 10.06 -20.27 -3.59
C GLY A 620 11.34 -21.02 -3.20
N ARG A 621 11.77 -20.97 -1.93
CA ARG A 621 12.88 -21.79 -1.40
C ARG A 621 12.38 -23.04 -0.67
N THR A 622 13.27 -24.03 -0.60
CA THR A 622 13.05 -25.50 -0.46
C THR A 622 12.19 -25.94 0.73
N ALA A 623 11.53 -27.10 0.60
CA ALA A 623 10.67 -27.70 1.62
C ALA A 623 11.39 -28.04 2.95
N PHE A 624 10.68 -27.70 4.05
CA PHE A 624 11.03 -27.81 5.47
C PHE A 624 11.59 -29.18 5.93
N GLN A 625 12.70 -29.18 6.70
CA GLN A 625 13.29 -30.41 7.27
C GLN A 625 13.06 -30.63 8.78
N SER A 626 12.97 -29.61 9.67
CA SER A 626 12.37 -29.74 11.02
C SER A 626 12.36 -28.43 11.83
N VAL A 627 11.50 -28.36 12.86
CA VAL A 627 11.38 -27.24 13.84
C VAL A 627 12.60 -27.14 14.78
N MET A 628 13.42 -28.19 14.90
CA MET A 628 14.44 -28.30 15.96
C MET A 628 15.73 -27.52 15.71
N GLU A 629 15.97 -27.00 14.50
CA GLU A 629 17.22 -26.29 14.17
C GLU A 629 17.13 -24.76 14.31
N MET A 630 15.98 -24.20 14.69
CA MET A 630 15.86 -22.77 14.98
C MET A 630 16.53 -22.43 16.32
N ARG A 631 17.09 -21.22 16.42
CA ARG A 631 17.82 -20.67 17.59
C ARG A 631 16.99 -20.53 18.91
N LEU A 632 15.82 -21.16 18.99
CA LEU A 632 14.87 -21.05 20.10
C LEU A 632 15.34 -21.71 21.40
#